data_AF-A0A392TBC0-F1
#
_entry.id   AF-A0A392TBC0-F1
#
_cell.length_a   1.000
_cell.length_b   1.000
_cell.length_c   1.000
_cell.angle_alpha   90.00
_cell.angle_beta   90.00
_cell.angle_gamma   90.00
#
_symmetry.space_group_name_H-M   'P 1'
#
loop_
_entity.id
_entity.type
_entity.pdbx_description
1 polymer ?
#
loop_
_entity_poly.entity_id
_entity_poly.type
_entity_poly.pdbx_seq_one_letter_code
_entity_poly.pdbx_strand_id
1 'polypeptide(L)'
;GMFICPHTGVALTALNKLRNSGVIGSSERVVVVSTAHGLKFADSKIDYHSGNIPGIGRYANPPVSVKADFGSVMDVLKDFLL
;
A
#
# COMPACT_ATOMS: atom_id res chain seq x y z
N GLY A 1 8.44 1.44 1.78
CA GLY A 1 8.35 2.90 1.59
C GLY A 1 8.56 3.33 0.16
N MET A 2 7.90 2.69 -0.82
CA MET A 2 7.89 3.19 -2.21
C MET A 2 6.63 4.03 -2.44
N PHE A 3 6.68 4.92 -3.44
CA PHE A 3 5.52 5.69 -3.89
C PHE A 3 5.34 5.51 -5.41
N ILE A 4 4.74 4.39 -5.80
CA ILE A 4 4.68 3.93 -7.19
C ILE A 4 3.42 4.42 -7.92
N CYS A 5 3.45 4.43 -9.25
CA CYS A 5 2.26 4.65 -10.08
C CYS A 5 1.38 3.37 -10.15
N PRO A 6 0.09 3.49 -10.56
CA PRO A 6 -0.81 2.34 -10.67
C PRO A 6 -0.29 1.20 -11.56
N HIS A 7 0.38 1.54 -12.66
CA HIS A 7 0.92 0.53 -13.59
C HIS A 7 2.04 -0.32 -12.98
N THR A 8 2.84 0.22 -12.06
CA THR A 8 3.78 -0.60 -11.29
C THR A 8 3.03 -1.59 -10.39
N GLY A 9 1.86 -1.23 -9.86
CA GLY A 9 0.99 -2.16 -9.13
C GLY A 9 0.48 -3.31 -10.00
N VAL A 10 0.11 -3.02 -11.26
CA VAL A 10 -0.24 -4.05 -12.26
C VAL A 10 0.96 -4.97 -12.53
N ALA A 11 2.16 -4.39 -12.74
CA ALA A 11 3.38 -5.16 -12.98
C ALA A 11 3.75 -6.07 -11.79
N LEU A 12 3.66 -5.57 -10.56
CA LEU A 12 3.88 -6.37 -9.35
C LEU A 12 2.82 -7.46 -9.17
N THR A 13 1.57 -7.20 -9.56
CA THR A 13 0.51 -8.22 -9.54
C THR A 13 0.81 -9.33 -10.53
N ALA A 14 1.23 -9.00 -11.75
CA ALA A 14 1.65 -9.98 -12.75
C ALA A 14 2.87 -10.77 -12.27
N LEU A 15 3.89 -10.10 -11.73
CA LEU A 15 5.07 -10.73 -11.15
C LEU A 15 4.70 -11.72 -10.04
N ASN A 16 3.82 -11.33 -9.11
CA ASN A 16 3.37 -12.21 -8.03
C ASN A 16 2.65 -13.45 -8.58
N LYS A 17 1.79 -13.28 -9.59
CA LYS A 17 1.11 -14.41 -10.26
C LYS A 17 2.11 -15.36 -10.93
N LEU A 18 3.07 -14.82 -11.68
CA LEU A 18 4.09 -15.60 -12.40
C LEU A 18 5.06 -16.31 -11.46
N ARG A 19 5.40 -15.70 -10.32
CA ARG A 19 6.16 -16.36 -9.26
C ARG A 19 5.38 -17.52 -8.66
N ASN A 20 4.08 -17.33 -8.40
CA ASN A 20 3.24 -18.36 -7.80
C ASN A 20 2.96 -19.54 -8.76
N SER A 21 2.95 -19.29 -10.06
CA SER A 21 2.86 -20.35 -11.08
C SER A 21 4.22 -20.98 -11.45
N GLY A 22 5.32 -20.56 -10.82
CA GLY A 22 6.66 -21.08 -11.08
C GLY A 22 7.28 -20.66 -12.42
N VAL A 23 6.67 -19.70 -13.12
CA VAL A 23 7.19 -19.18 -14.41
C VAL A 23 8.41 -18.29 -14.18
N ILE A 24 8.43 -17.54 -13.07
CA ILE A 24 9.59 -16.77 -12.61
C ILE A 24 10.10 -17.40 -11.31
N GLY A 25 11.33 -17.88 -11.32
CA GLY A 25 12.01 -18.45 -10.16
C GLY A 25 12.35 -17.42 -9.07
N SER A 26 12.49 -17.87 -7.81
CA SER A 26 12.75 -16.99 -6.66
C SER A 26 14.11 -16.28 -6.71
N SER A 27 15.07 -16.83 -7.45
CA SER A 27 16.45 -16.31 -7.55
C SER A 27 16.70 -15.60 -8.89
N GLU A 28 15.67 -15.44 -9.72
CA GLU A 28 15.81 -14.74 -10.99
C GLU A 28 15.97 -13.23 -10.78
N ARG A 29 16.82 -12.61 -11.60
CA ARG A 29 16.96 -11.17 -11.63
C ARG A 29 15.83 -10.55 -12.45
N VAL A 30 14.86 -9.97 -11.76
CA VAL A 30 13.70 -9.32 -12.38
C VAL A 30 13.81 -7.80 -12.24
N VAL A 31 13.52 -7.07 -13.32
CA VAL A 31 13.42 -5.61 -13.34
C VAL A 31 12.00 -5.21 -13.68
N VAL A 32 11.35 -4.45 -12.80
CA VAL A 32 10.03 -3.86 -13.06
C VAL A 32 10.22 -2.42 -13.52
N VAL A 33 9.64 -2.07 -14.67
CA VAL A 33 9.74 -0.71 -15.22
C VAL A 33 8.61 0.15 -14.65
N SER A 34 8.98 1.18 -13.88
CA SER A 34 8.05 2.25 -13.47
C SER A 34 8.11 3.38 -14.48
N THR A 35 7.01 3.60 -15.21
CA THR A 35 6.97 4.56 -16.32
C THR A 35 6.55 5.97 -15.89
N ALA A 36 6.05 6.12 -14.67
CA ALA A 36 5.60 7.40 -14.14
C ALA A 36 5.91 7.53 -12.64
N HIS A 37 6.20 8.77 -12.23
CA HIS A 37 6.41 9.11 -10.83
C HIS A 37 5.10 9.02 -10.04
N GLY A 38 5.12 8.42 -8.84
CA GLY A 38 3.89 8.22 -8.05
C GLY A 38 3.19 9.51 -7.63
N LEU A 39 3.91 10.64 -7.54
CA LEU A 39 3.35 11.97 -7.22
C LEU A 39 2.25 12.41 -8.20
N LYS A 40 2.23 11.87 -9.43
CA LYS A 40 1.14 12.12 -10.38
C LYS A 40 -0.20 11.46 -9.99
N PHE A 41 -0.20 10.62 -8.96
CA PHE A 41 -1.33 9.78 -8.55
C PHE A 41 -1.62 9.91 -7.04
N ALA A 42 -1.32 11.06 -6.44
CA ALA A 42 -1.60 11.31 -5.03
C ALA A 42 -3.10 11.16 -4.71
N ASP A 43 -3.97 11.76 -5.54
CA ASP A 43 -5.43 11.73 -5.33
C ASP A 43 -5.98 10.30 -5.30
N SER A 44 -5.57 9.46 -6.25
CA SER A 44 -5.94 8.04 -6.26
C SER A 44 -5.54 7.30 -4.97
N LYS A 45 -4.41 7.66 -4.36
CA LYS A 45 -3.98 7.09 -3.09
C LYS A 45 -4.76 7.65 -1.91
N ILE A 46 -5.08 8.95 -1.93
CA ILE A 46 -5.93 9.59 -0.93
C ILE A 46 -7.29 8.90 -0.92
N ASP A 47 -7.91 8.69 -2.08
CA ASP A 47 -9.20 8.02 -2.19
C ASP A 47 -9.15 6.58 -1.66
N TYR A 48 -8.08 5.83 -1.99
CA TYR A 48 -7.88 4.48 -1.47
C TYR A 48 -7.76 4.45 0.06
N HIS A 49 -6.93 5.32 0.64
CA HIS A 49 -6.66 5.31 2.08
C HIS A 49 -7.78 5.96 2.92
N SER A 50 -8.62 6.79 2.30
CA SER A 50 -9.77 7.43 2.96
C SER A 50 -11.07 6.64 2.85
N GLY A 51 -11.06 5.49 2.14
CA GLY A 51 -12.24 4.66 1.95
C GLY A 51 -13.25 5.21 0.93
N ASN A 52 -12.82 6.12 0.05
CA ASN A 52 -13.68 6.77 -0.95
C ASN A 52 -13.95 5.91 -2.19
N ILE A 53 -13.33 4.73 -2.30
CA ILE A 53 -13.50 3.82 -3.45
C ILE A 53 -14.42 2.67 -3.05
N PRO A 54 -15.68 2.62 -3.51
CA PRO A 54 -16.64 1.59 -3.09
C PRO A 54 -16.13 0.16 -3.38
N GLY A 55 -16.21 -0.71 -2.38
CA GLY A 55 -15.79 -2.11 -2.50
C GLY A 55 -14.26 -2.34 -2.53
N ILE A 56 -13.45 -1.29 -2.33
CA ILE A 56 -11.99 -1.35 -2.38
C ILE A 56 -11.43 -0.65 -1.12
N GLY A 57 -10.41 -1.22 -0.49
CA GLY A 57 -9.80 -0.61 0.71
C GLY A 57 -9.20 -1.59 1.74
N ARG A 58 -9.01 -2.86 1.38
CA ARG A 58 -8.47 -3.90 2.28
C ARG A 58 -7.17 -3.49 3.00
N TYR A 59 -6.33 -2.65 2.38
CA TYR A 59 -5.06 -2.17 2.93
C TYR A 59 -5.07 -0.65 3.16
N ALA A 60 -6.25 -0.04 3.30
CA ALA A 60 -6.36 1.38 3.65
C ALA A 60 -5.70 1.64 5.01
N ASN A 61 -5.19 2.86 5.20
CA ASN A 61 -4.50 3.29 6.41
C ASN A 61 -4.90 4.74 6.73
N PRO A 62 -6.16 4.97 7.13
CA PRO A 62 -6.63 6.29 7.47
C PRO A 62 -6.00 6.76 8.79
N PRO A 63 -5.92 8.08 9.03
CA PRO A 63 -5.54 8.61 10.33
C PRO A 63 -6.47 8.10 11.44
N VAL A 64 -5.90 7.74 12.59
CA VAL A 64 -6.66 7.40 13.80
C VAL A 64 -6.83 8.66 14.63
N SER A 65 -8.10 9.06 14.85
CA SER A 65 -8.41 10.22 15.70
C SER A 65 -8.35 9.81 17.17
N VAL A 66 -7.61 10.57 17.97
CA VAL A 66 -7.42 10.34 19.41
C VAL A 66 -7.64 11.62 20.20
N LYS A 67 -8.13 11.51 21.43
CA LYS A 67 -8.29 12.67 22.32
C LYS A 67 -6.93 13.24 22.68
N ALA A 68 -6.89 14.55 22.93
CA ALA A 68 -5.70 15.25 23.45
C ALA A 68 -5.47 14.92 24.94
N ASP A 69 -5.23 13.64 25.22
CA ASP A 69 -5.05 13.05 26.54
C ASP A 69 -3.92 12.02 26.48
N PHE A 70 -3.02 12.07 27.45
CA PHE A 70 -1.83 11.21 27.48
C PHE A 70 -2.21 9.73 27.52
N GLY A 71 -3.20 9.36 28.35
CA GLY A 71 -3.67 7.98 28.47
C GLY A 71 -4.20 7.47 27.13
N SER A 72 -5.11 8.24 26.53
CA SER A 72 -5.73 7.94 25.24
C SER A 72 -4.69 7.74 24.11
N VAL A 73 -3.63 8.55 24.07
CA VAL A 73 -2.55 8.39 23.09
C VAL A 73 -1.73 7.13 23.36
N MET A 74 -1.37 6.87 24.62
CA MET A 74 -0.58 5.70 25.00
C MET A 74 -1.31 4.38 24.75
N ASP A 75 -2.63 4.35 24.92
CA ASP A 75 -3.45 3.17 24.65
C ASP A 75 -3.40 2.81 23.15
N VAL A 76 -3.63 3.78 22.26
CA VAL A 76 -3.54 3.56 20.81
C VAL A 76 -2.13 3.13 20.38
N LEU A 77 -1.09 3.69 20.99
CA LEU A 77 0.29 3.30 20.70
C LEU A 77 0.61 1.88 21.16
N LYS A 78 0.10 1.45 22.32
CA LYS A 78 0.28 0.07 22.80
C LYS A 78 -0.44 -0.92 21.90
N ASP A 79 -1.68 -0.63 21.51
CA ASP A 79 -2.46 -1.47 20.60
C ASP A 79 -1.81 -1.61 19.22
N PHE A 80 -1.06 -0.61 18.77
CA PHE A 80 -0.34 -0.68 17.49
C PHE A 80 0.97 -1.49 17.57
N LEU A 81 1.65 -1.46 18.73
CA LEU A 81 2.96 -2.06 18.91
C LEU A 81 2.93 -3.50 19.47
N LEU A 82 1.84 -3.89 20.13
CA LEU A 82 1.64 -5.19 20.78
C LEU A 82 0.64 -6.04 20.00
#